data_AF-A0A7Y2ZDR5-F1
#
_entry.id   AF-A0A7Y2ZDR5-F1
#
_cell.length_a   1.000
_cell.length_b   1.000
_cell.length_c   1.000
_cell.angle_alpha   90.00
_cell.angle_beta   90.00
_cell.angle_gamma   90.00
#
_symmetry.space_group_name_H-M   'P 1'
#
loop_
_entity.id
_entity.type
_entity.pdbx_description
1 polymer ?
#
loop_
_entity_poly.entity_id
_entity_poly.type
_entity_poly.pdbx_seq_one_letter_code
_entity_poly.pdbx_strand_id
1 'polypeptide(L)'
;MTHLAPDQLVELRSVLERDLEKLERSMRVTDEAMRPVQLDQSAVGRLSRMDSLQNQGLTRNLQEREQVKFALIVGALKRMEESRYGTCTECDAP
;
A
#
# COMPACT_ATOMS: atom_id res chain seq x y z
N MET A 1 -4.08 -27.42 -2.44
CA MET A 1 -2.68 -27.88 -2.38
C MET A 1 -1.84 -26.77 -2.97
N THR A 2 -0.84 -26.27 -2.24
CA THR A 2 0.07 -25.24 -2.76
C THR A 2 0.94 -25.89 -3.84
N HIS A 3 0.93 -25.36 -5.07
CA HIS A 3 1.71 -25.93 -6.18
C HIS A 3 3.17 -25.46 -6.21
N LEU A 4 3.58 -24.67 -5.22
CA LEU A 4 4.91 -24.11 -5.09
C LEU A 4 5.79 -24.98 -4.18
N ALA A 5 7.08 -25.06 -4.50
CA ALA A 5 8.05 -25.71 -3.62
C ALA A 5 8.20 -24.91 -2.31
N PRO A 6 8.51 -25.57 -1.17
CA PRO A 6 8.68 -24.90 0.12
C PRO A 6 9.69 -23.74 0.07
N ASP A 7 10.82 -23.93 -0.62
CA ASP A 7 11.85 -22.90 -0.76
C ASP A 7 11.34 -21.67 -1.52
N GLN A 8 10.52 -21.87 -2.55
CA GLN A 8 9.89 -20.78 -3.32
C GLN A 8 8.90 -19.99 -2.46
N LEU A 9 8.14 -20.67 -1.58
CA LEU A 9 7.23 -20.00 -0.65
C LEU A 9 7.99 -19.13 0.36
N VAL A 10 9.13 -19.61 0.86
CA VAL A 10 9.98 -18.85 1.78
C VAL A 10 10.54 -17.61 1.09
N GLU A 11 11.05 -17.73 -0.14
CA GLU A 11 11.54 -16.59 -0.91
C GLU A 11 10.44 -15.57 -1.18
N LEU A 12 9.27 -16.01 -1.65
CA LEU A 12 8.13 -15.13 -1.94
C LEU A 12 7.61 -14.44 -0.68
N ARG A 13 7.55 -15.16 0.44
CA ARG A 13 7.18 -14.58 1.73
C ARG A 13 8.16 -13.48 2.13
N SER A 14 9.47 -13.72 2.01
CA SER A 14 10.49 -12.72 2.31
C SER A 14 10.39 -11.47 1.41
N VAL A 15 10.01 -11.64 0.14
CA VAL A 15 9.73 -10.52 -0.76
C VAL A 15 8.51 -9.73 -0.27
N LEU A 16 7.40 -10.41 0.03
CA LEU A 16 6.17 -9.78 0.49
C LEU A 16 6.35 -9.02 1.81
N GLU A 17 7.08 -9.58 2.76
CA GLU A 17 7.37 -8.93 4.05
C GLU A 17 8.23 -7.66 3.85
N ARG A 18 9.26 -7.71 2.99
CA ARG A 18 10.07 -6.54 2.66
C ARG A 18 9.24 -5.45 1.96
N ASP A 19 8.34 -5.85 1.07
CA ASP A 19 7.46 -4.91 0.36
C ASP A 19 6.40 -4.31 1.28
N LEU A 20 5.88 -5.09 2.24
CA LEU A 20 4.98 -4.61 3.28
C LEU A 20 5.65 -3.54 4.12
N GLU A 21 6.85 -3.78 4.64
CA GLU A 21 7.58 -2.79 5.43
C GLU A 21 7.86 -1.50 4.65
N LYS A 22 8.25 -1.61 3.37
CA LYS A 22 8.47 -0.44 2.52
C LYS A 22 7.19 0.36 2.33
N LEU A 23 6.07 -0.32 2.11
CA LEU A 23 4.77 0.30 1.93
C LEU A 23 4.30 1.00 3.21
N GLU A 24 4.42 0.35 4.37
CA GLU A 24 4.08 0.95 5.66
C GLU A 24 4.94 2.18 6.00
N ARG A 25 6.22 2.18 5.61
CA ARG A 25 7.08 3.36 5.73
C ARG A 25 6.60 4.49 4.81
N SER A 26 6.27 4.18 3.56
CA SER A 26 5.72 5.15 2.60
C SER A 26 4.41 5.78 3.10
N MET A 27 3.48 4.95 3.58
CA MET A 27 2.20 5.39 4.11
C MET A 27 2.37 6.28 5.35
N ARG A 28 3.30 5.95 6.25
CA ARG A 28 3.63 6.79 7.42
C ARG A 28 4.15 8.17 7.03
N VAL A 29 5.10 8.21 6.08
CA VAL A 29 5.67 9.48 5.60
C VAL A 29 4.59 10.34 4.91
N THR A 30 3.72 9.72 4.11
CA THR A 30 2.61 10.40 3.45
C THR A 30 1.59 10.93 4.46
N ASP A 31 1.25 10.16 5.50
CA ASP A 31 0.34 10.58 6.57
C ASP A 31 0.91 11.76 7.39
N GLU A 32 2.20 11.72 7.72
CA GLU A 32 2.89 12.81 8.41
C GLU A 32 2.96 14.08 7.57
N ALA A 33 3.21 13.97 6.26
CA ALA A 33 3.19 15.10 5.34
C ALA A 33 1.78 15.68 5.11
N MET A 34 0.75 14.86 5.30
CA MET A 34 -0.66 15.24 5.20
C MET A 34 -1.22 15.85 6.48
N ARG A 35 -0.54 15.70 7.63
CA ARG A 35 -0.91 16.47 8.83
C ARG A 35 -0.81 17.95 8.47
N PRO A 36 -1.88 18.73 8.60
CA PRO A 36 -1.84 20.14 8.27
C PRO A 36 -0.81 20.79 9.17
N VAL A 37 0.37 21.08 8.61
CA VAL A 37 1.27 22.09 9.16
C VAL A 37 0.40 23.32 9.29
N GLN A 38 0.25 23.83 10.51
CA GLN A 38 -0.34 25.15 10.74
C GLN A 38 0.53 26.16 10.00
N LEU A 39 0.24 26.33 8.71
CA LEU A 39 0.71 27.44 7.91
C LEU A 39 0.12 28.68 8.56
N ASP A 40 0.97 29.48 9.20
CA ASP A 40 0.63 30.80 9.69
C ASP A 40 0.23 31.67 8.48
N GLN A 41 -1.06 31.67 8.18
CA GLN A 41 -1.66 32.11 6.92
C GLN A 41 -1.84 33.65 6.85
N SER A 42 -0.76 34.41 6.91
CA SER A 42 -0.84 35.85 6.65
C SER A 42 -0.54 36.27 5.20
N ALA A 43 -0.09 35.37 4.30
CA ALA A 43 0.45 35.82 3.02
C ALA A 43 0.23 34.93 1.77
N VAL A 44 -0.78 34.05 1.72
CA VAL A 44 -0.91 33.13 0.57
C VAL A 44 -2.20 33.35 -0.24
N GLY A 45 -2.05 33.96 -1.42
CA GLY A 45 -3.13 34.44 -2.30
C GLY A 45 -3.91 33.39 -3.11
N ARG A 46 -4.74 33.86 -4.05
CA ARG A 46 -5.71 33.08 -4.87
C ARG A 46 -5.12 31.89 -5.65
N LEU A 47 -3.83 31.90 -5.99
CA LEU A 47 -3.14 30.79 -6.67
C LEU A 47 -3.01 29.55 -5.78
N SER A 48 -2.70 29.70 -4.50
CA SER A 48 -2.48 28.55 -3.62
C SER A 48 -3.74 27.73 -3.33
N ARG A 49 -4.95 28.27 -3.55
CA ARG A 49 -6.19 27.47 -3.43
C ARG A 49 -6.39 26.47 -4.57
N MET A 50 -5.99 26.81 -5.80
CA MET A 50 -6.06 25.90 -6.94
C MET A 50 -4.99 24.80 -6.84
N ASP A 51 -3.74 25.18 -6.53
CA ASP A 51 -2.64 24.22 -6.35
C ASP A 51 -2.91 23.27 -5.17
N SER A 52 -3.52 23.78 -4.09
CA SER A 52 -3.89 22.95 -2.94
C SER A 52 -4.94 21.89 -3.27
N LEU A 53 -5.93 22.19 -4.12
CA LEU A 53 -6.96 21.21 -4.51
C LEU A 53 -6.40 20.12 -5.43
N GLN A 54 -5.53 20.49 -6.38
CA GLN A 54 -4.89 19.55 -7.29
C GLN A 54 -3.93 18.61 -6.54
N ASN A 55 -3.15 19.14 -5.61
CA ASN A 55 -2.29 18.34 -4.73
C ASN A 55 -3.10 17.41 -3.81
N GLN A 56 -4.24 17.85 -3.28
CA GLN A 56 -5.12 16.99 -2.48
C GLN A 56 -5.70 15.81 -3.28
N GLY A 57 -6.06 16.03 -4.55
CA GLY A 57 -6.58 14.97 -5.43
C GLY A 57 -5.54 13.90 -5.76
N LEU A 58 -4.30 14.33 -6.06
CA LEU A 58 -3.18 13.41 -6.32
C LEU A 58 -2.83 12.59 -5.08
N THR A 59 -2.72 13.24 -3.91
CA THR A 59 -2.37 12.54 -2.66
C THR A 59 -3.44 11.54 -2.26
N ARG A 60 -4.73 11.86 -2.44
CA ARG A 60 -5.82 10.90 -2.19
C ARG A 60 -5.72 9.67 -3.09
N ASN A 61 -5.44 9.85 -4.39
CA ASN A 61 -5.30 8.73 -5.31
C ASN A 61 -4.09 7.84 -4.95
N LEU A 62 -2.99 8.43 -4.48
CA LEU A 62 -1.84 7.69 -3.99
C LEU A 62 -2.21 6.85 -2.76
N GLN A 63 -2.89 7.45 -1.77
CA GLN A 63 -3.33 6.74 -0.55
C GLN A 63 -4.26 5.56 -0.87
N GLU A 64 -5.22 5.74 -1.78
CA GLU A 64 -6.12 4.65 -2.21
C GLU A 64 -5.33 3.49 -2.83
N ARG A 65 -4.34 3.78 -3.69
CA ARG A 65 -3.48 2.76 -4.29
C ARG A 65 -2.63 2.04 -3.24
N GLU A 66 -2.07 2.79 -2.29
CA GLU A 66 -1.28 2.22 -1.19
C GLU A 66 -2.14 1.29 -0.32
N GLN A 67 -3.37 1.68 0.02
CA GLN A 67 -4.31 0.86 0.77
C GLN A 67 -4.68 -0.44 0.03
N VAL A 68 -4.97 -0.35 -1.27
CA VAL A 68 -5.25 -1.55 -2.08
C VAL A 68 -4.04 -2.48 -2.10
N LYS A 69 -2.84 -1.94 -2.31
CA LYS A 69 -1.60 -2.75 -2.31
C LYS A 69 -1.36 -3.40 -0.94
N PHE A 70 -1.60 -2.68 0.16
CA PHE A 70 -1.48 -3.20 1.52
C PHE A 70 -2.42 -4.39 1.73
N ALA A 71 -3.71 -4.24 1.38
CA ALA A 71 -4.69 -5.31 1.50
C ALA A 71 -4.31 -6.56 0.69
N LEU A 72 -3.76 -6.38 -0.52
CA LEU A 72 -3.28 -7.47 -1.37
C LEU A 72 -2.10 -8.23 -0.73
N ILE A 73 -1.12 -7.52 -0.19
CA ILE A 73 0.07 -8.14 0.45
C ILE A 73 -0.33 -8.90 1.72
N VAL A 74 -1.15 -8.29 2.58
CA VAL A 74 -1.65 -8.95 3.80
C VAL A 74 -2.49 -10.19 3.45
N GLY A 75 -3.36 -10.08 2.44
CA GLY A 75 -4.14 -11.22 1.96
C GLY A 75 -3.26 -12.34 1.38
N ALA A 76 -2.19 -11.99 0.66
CA ALA A 76 -1.20 -12.94 0.17
C ALA A 76 -0.50 -13.68 1.31
N LEU A 77 0.00 -12.96 2.32
CA LEU A 77 0.66 -13.54 3.50
C LEU A 77 -0.28 -14.48 4.26
N LYS A 78 -1.54 -14.07 4.49
CA LYS A 78 -2.54 -14.93 5.13
C LYS A 78 -2.79 -16.23 4.34
N ARG A 79 -2.88 -16.16 3.01
CA ARG A 79 -3.02 -17.35 2.17
C ARG A 79 -1.79 -18.26 2.24
N MET A 80 -0.59 -17.71 2.44
CA MET A 80 0.61 -18.51 2.67
C MET A 80 0.53 -19.29 3.99
N GLU A 81 0.06 -18.66 5.07
CA GLU A 81 -0.17 -19.33 6.36
C GLU A 81 -1.19 -20.47 6.25
N GLU A 82 -2.25 -20.26 5.46
CA GLU A 82 -3.28 -21.27 5.20
C GLU A 82 -2.86 -22.34 4.18
N SER A 83 -1.63 -22.30 3.66
CA SER A 83 -1.14 -23.20 2.59
C SER A 83 -1.99 -23.16 1.30
N ARG A 84 -2.65 -22.03 1.03
CA ARG A 84 -3.51 -21.78 -0.16
C ARG A 84 -2.92 -20.76 -1.13
N TYR A 85 -1.68 -20.34 -0.93
CA TYR A 85 -1.01 -19.38 -1.81
C TYR A 85 -0.70 -19.97 -3.18
N GLY A 86 -0.84 -19.19 -4.26
CA GLY A 86 -0.65 -19.70 -5.62
C GLY A 86 -1.77 -20.64 -6.07
N THR A 87 -2.99 -20.37 -5.62
CA THR A 87 -4.21 -21.02 -6.11
C THR A 87 -5.26 -19.94 -6.31
N CYS A 88 -5.95 -19.97 -7.45
CA CYS A 88 -7.04 -19.05 -7.78
C CYS A 88 -8.21 -19.24 -6.81
N THR A 89 -8.72 -18.14 -6.27
CA THR A 89 -9.85 -18.17 -5.32
C THR A 89 -11.21 -18.44 -5.98
N GLU A 90 -11.29 -18.39 -7.30
CA GLU A 90 -12.55 -18.62 -8.05
C GLU A 90 -12.67 -20.04 -8.60
N CYS A 91 -11.57 -20.63 -9.04
CA CYS A 91 -11.57 -21.92 -9.74
C CYS A 91 -10.65 -22.99 -9.13
N ASP A 92 -9.98 -22.69 -8.02
CA ASP A 92 -9.04 -23.58 -7.32
C ASP A 92 -7.88 -24.12 -8.21
N ALA A 93 -7.65 -23.51 -9.36
CA ALA A 93 -6.53 -23.82 -10.23
C ALA A 93 -5.24 -23.09 -9.78
N PRO A 94 -4.05 -23.67 -9.97
CA PRO A 94 -2.77 -23.00 -9.75
C PRO A 94 -2.61 -21.70 -10.54
#